data_AF-A0A830H628-F1
#
_entry.id   AF-A0A830H628-F1
#
_cell.length_a   1.000
_cell.length_b   1.000
_cell.length_c   1.000
_cell.angle_alpha   90.00
_cell.angle_beta   90.00
_cell.angle_gamma   90.00
#
_symmetry.space_group_name_H-M   'P 1'
#
loop_
_entity.id
_entity.type
_entity.pdbx_description
1 polymer ?
#
loop_
_entity_poly.entity_id
_entity_poly.type
_entity_poly.pdbx_seq_one_letter_code
_entity_poly.pdbx_strand_id
1 'polypeptide(L)'
;MTKDQFDADKFATAMANTLEVNTDDIKDVKPEEVASSSKRRSLTAIDLKVSFKVAVKDTMEATEASEKLTEAVENGSLGTELEEAGITGFSSIKAPMVAVDQAPAEATPTPAPTPTTTKAPTTTTTKAPTTTTTKAPTTTKAPATTKAPAVKATTAAVKTSGAQQSVGGLVAVSFAAAITAAMH
;
A
#
# COMPACT_ATOMS: atom_id res chain seq x y z
N MET A 1 -5.46 -24.36 5.66
CA MET A 1 -5.94 -23.29 4.76
C MET A 1 -4.98 -23.18 3.59
N THR A 2 -5.47 -23.21 2.35
CA THR A 2 -4.68 -22.90 1.15
C THR A 2 -4.78 -21.40 0.80
N LYS A 3 -3.95 -20.93 -0.11
CA LYS A 3 -4.04 -19.56 -0.65
C LYS A 3 -5.42 -19.26 -1.24
N ASP A 4 -6.03 -20.23 -1.93
CA ASP A 4 -7.35 -20.06 -2.56
C ASP A 4 -8.50 -19.99 -1.55
N GLN A 5 -8.29 -20.52 -0.34
CA GLN A 5 -9.26 -20.43 0.75
C GLN A 5 -9.13 -19.13 1.53
N PHE A 6 -8.00 -18.41 1.37
CA PHE A 6 -7.72 -17.18 2.10
C PHE A 6 -8.57 -16.02 1.60
N ASP A 7 -9.34 -15.43 2.51
CA ASP A 7 -10.19 -14.28 2.27
C ASP A 7 -9.49 -13.02 2.83
N ALA A 8 -8.97 -12.20 1.92
CA ALA A 8 -8.22 -11.00 2.26
C ALA A 8 -9.06 -9.94 2.97
N ASP A 9 -10.36 -9.85 2.66
CA ASP A 9 -11.26 -8.83 3.22
C ASP A 9 -11.62 -9.18 4.67
N LYS A 10 -11.90 -10.47 4.93
CA LYS A 10 -12.07 -10.98 6.30
C LYS A 10 -10.82 -10.81 7.14
N PHE A 11 -9.65 -11.05 6.54
CA PHE A 11 -8.38 -10.89 7.23
C PHE A 11 -8.13 -9.43 7.60
N ALA A 12 -8.36 -8.51 6.65
CA ALA A 12 -8.24 -7.09 6.89
C ALA A 12 -9.20 -6.62 8.00
N THR A 13 -10.43 -7.16 8.04
CA THR A 13 -11.41 -6.85 9.10
C THR A 13 -10.92 -7.30 10.48
N ALA A 14 -10.44 -8.54 10.60
CA ALA A 14 -9.88 -9.05 11.85
C ALA A 14 -8.64 -8.25 12.32
N MET A 15 -7.74 -7.87 11.40
CA MET A 15 -6.58 -7.04 11.73
C MET A 15 -6.98 -5.63 12.16
N ALA A 16 -7.99 -5.05 11.49
CA ALA A 16 -8.51 -3.74 11.83
C ALA A 16 -9.11 -3.72 13.25
N ASN A 17 -9.89 -4.75 13.61
CA ASN A 17 -10.42 -4.91 14.96
C ASN A 17 -9.30 -5.04 15.99
N THR A 18 -8.33 -5.92 15.74
CA THR A 18 -7.19 -6.18 16.64
C THR A 18 -6.37 -4.91 16.90
N LEU A 19 -6.10 -4.13 15.85
CA LEU A 19 -5.28 -2.93 15.93
C LEU A 19 -6.08 -1.67 16.29
N GLU A 20 -7.41 -1.78 16.40
CA GLU A 20 -8.33 -0.65 16.59
C GLU A 20 -8.17 0.43 15.50
N VAL A 21 -7.96 0.01 14.25
CA VAL A 21 -7.83 0.89 13.07
C VAL A 21 -8.99 0.69 12.09
N ASN A 22 -9.10 1.55 11.08
CA ASN A 22 -10.07 1.34 10.02
C ASN A 22 -9.60 0.22 9.09
N THR A 23 -10.53 -0.58 8.58
CA THR A 23 -10.24 -1.62 7.58
C THR A 23 -9.58 -1.05 6.32
N ASP A 24 -9.95 0.17 5.91
CA ASP A 24 -9.35 0.87 4.76
C ASP A 24 -7.86 1.21 4.95
N ASP A 25 -7.38 1.21 6.20
CA ASP A 25 -5.98 1.44 6.52
C ASP A 25 -5.14 0.15 6.41
N ILE A 26 -5.78 -1.03 6.33
CA ILE A 26 -5.10 -2.31 6.03
C ILE A 26 -5.07 -2.51 4.51
N LYS A 27 -3.87 -2.47 3.92
CA LYS A 27 -3.65 -2.56 2.46
C LYS A 27 -2.67 -3.66 2.11
N ASP A 28 -2.57 -3.96 0.82
CA ASP A 28 -1.56 -4.89 0.26
C ASP A 28 -1.54 -6.28 0.93
N VAL A 29 -2.69 -6.79 1.37
CA VAL A 29 -2.81 -8.14 1.96
C VAL A 29 -2.47 -9.19 0.90
N LYS A 30 -1.41 -9.95 1.13
CA LYS A 30 -0.83 -10.93 0.20
C LYS A 30 -0.59 -12.26 0.92
N PRO A 31 -1.41 -13.28 0.68
CA PRO A 31 -1.12 -14.64 1.09
C PRO A 31 -0.09 -15.31 0.16
N GLU A 32 0.89 -15.96 0.76
CA GLU A 32 1.97 -16.72 0.13
C GLU A 32 2.05 -18.09 0.79
N GLU A 33 1.94 -19.16 0.00
CA GLU A 33 2.20 -20.51 0.49
C GLU A 33 3.70 -20.74 0.56
N VAL A 34 4.18 -21.11 1.73
CA VAL A 34 5.58 -21.43 2.01
C VAL A 34 5.69 -22.89 2.36
N ALA A 35 6.67 -23.57 1.77
CA ALA A 35 6.96 -24.96 2.15
C ALA A 35 7.31 -25.01 3.65
N SER A 36 6.52 -25.74 4.44
CA SER A 36 6.84 -25.94 5.84
C SER A 36 8.14 -26.71 5.92
N SER A 37 9.13 -26.22 6.67
CA SER A 37 10.48 -26.79 6.76
C SER A 37 10.53 -28.13 7.51
N SER A 38 9.42 -28.88 7.54
CA SER A 38 9.28 -30.10 8.33
C SER A 38 10.21 -31.18 7.77
N LYS A 39 11.26 -31.48 8.54
CA LYS A 39 12.41 -32.31 8.17
C LYS A 39 12.08 -33.81 7.98
N ARG A 40 10.82 -34.19 8.06
CA ARG A 40 10.32 -35.56 7.84
C ARG A 40 9.45 -35.55 6.59
N ARG A 41 9.59 -36.60 5.76
CA ARG A 41 9.06 -36.87 4.40
C ARG A 41 7.55 -36.61 4.11
N SER A 42 6.85 -35.81 4.90
CA SER A 42 5.51 -35.32 4.58
C SER A 42 5.62 -34.21 3.53
N LEU A 43 5.20 -34.52 2.31
CA LEU A 43 5.29 -33.64 1.14
C LEU A 43 4.19 -32.56 1.09
N THR A 44 3.41 -32.35 2.15
CA THR A 44 2.15 -31.58 2.05
C THR A 44 1.90 -30.57 3.17
N ALA A 45 2.83 -30.39 4.12
CA ALA A 45 2.69 -29.30 5.08
C ALA A 45 3.04 -27.97 4.39
N ILE A 46 2.02 -27.15 4.12
CA ILE A 46 2.15 -25.79 3.63
C ILE A 46 1.88 -24.81 4.78
N ASP A 47 2.84 -23.94 5.05
CA ASP A 47 2.63 -22.79 5.91
C ASP A 47 2.04 -21.67 5.04
N LEU A 48 1.13 -20.87 5.58
CA LEU A 48 0.60 -19.70 4.90
C LEU A 48 1.23 -18.45 5.50
N LYS A 49 2.08 -17.77 4.74
CA LYS A 49 2.63 -16.46 5.10
C LYS A 49 1.75 -15.37 4.55
N VAL A 50 1.25 -14.49 5.40
CA VAL A 50 0.42 -13.35 5.00
C VAL A 50 1.19 -12.08 5.29
N SER A 51 1.41 -11.28 4.25
CA SER A 51 2.01 -9.95 4.39
C SER A 51 0.97 -8.88 4.11
N PHE A 52 0.94 -7.80 4.88
CA PHE A 52 0.06 -6.66 4.67
C PHE A 52 0.76 -5.36 5.04
N LYS A 53 0.14 -4.23 4.71
CA LYS A 53 0.60 -2.90 5.07
C LYS A 53 -0.48 -2.22 5.89
N VAL A 54 -0.07 -1.50 6.91
CA VAL A 54 -0.97 -0.68 7.74
C VAL A 54 -0.60 0.77 7.51
N ALA A 55 -1.56 1.56 7.04
CA ALA A 55 -1.44 3.00 7.00
C ALA A 55 -1.68 3.53 8.41
N VAL A 56 -0.61 3.95 9.08
CA VAL A 56 -0.73 4.46 10.44
C VAL A 56 -0.87 5.98 10.35
N LYS A 57 -2.10 6.48 10.57
CA LYS A 57 -2.38 7.91 10.63
C LYS A 57 -2.12 8.40 12.04
N ASP A 58 -1.30 9.45 12.18
CA ASP A 58 -1.09 10.45 13.27
C ASP A 58 -1.25 10.08 14.78
N THR A 59 -1.86 8.96 15.16
CA THR A 59 -2.20 8.58 16.54
C THR A 59 -1.63 7.25 16.98
N MET A 60 -1.21 6.36 16.07
CA MET A 60 -0.57 5.10 16.42
C MET A 60 0.85 5.09 15.87
N GLU A 61 1.82 4.67 16.68
CA GLU A 61 3.18 4.46 16.19
C GLU A 61 3.31 3.07 15.58
N ALA A 62 4.25 2.90 14.63
CA ALA A 62 4.54 1.57 14.07
C ALA A 62 4.89 0.55 15.17
N THR A 63 5.57 1.02 16.22
CA THR A 63 5.92 0.24 17.41
C THR A 63 4.67 -0.19 18.17
N GLU A 64 3.71 0.70 18.41
CA GLU A 64 2.47 0.38 19.11
C GLU A 64 1.65 -0.67 18.35
N ALA A 65 1.53 -0.53 17.02
CA ALA A 65 0.86 -1.53 16.18
C ALA A 65 1.55 -2.91 16.28
N SER A 66 2.90 -2.91 16.33
CA SER A 66 3.66 -4.14 16.48
C SER A 66 3.48 -4.80 17.84
N GLU A 67 3.41 -4.01 18.90
CA GLU A 67 3.22 -4.48 20.27
C GLU A 67 1.82 -5.05 20.45
N LYS A 68 0.77 -4.31 20.06
CA LYS A 68 -0.61 -4.79 20.11
C LYS A 68 -0.77 -6.11 19.38
N LEU A 69 -0.17 -6.24 18.19
CA LEU A 69 -0.33 -7.47 17.43
C LEU A 69 0.53 -8.63 17.94
N THR A 70 1.68 -8.35 18.56
CA THR A 70 2.46 -9.36 19.28
C THR A 70 1.68 -9.86 20.49
N GLU A 71 1.13 -8.95 21.29
CA GLU A 71 0.29 -9.28 22.44
C GLU A 71 -0.94 -10.12 22.02
N ALA A 72 -1.61 -9.72 20.93
CA ALA A 72 -2.75 -10.46 20.38
C ALA A 72 -2.41 -11.88 19.90
N VAL A 73 -1.17 -12.10 19.41
CA VAL A 73 -0.69 -13.44 19.06
C VAL A 73 -0.39 -14.25 20.33
N GLU A 74 0.27 -13.65 21.32
CA GLU A 74 0.69 -14.32 22.55
C GLU A 74 -0.49 -14.70 23.45
N ASN A 75 -1.50 -13.82 23.56
CA ASN A 75 -2.71 -14.09 24.34
C ASN A 75 -3.75 -14.93 23.55
N GLY A 76 -3.52 -15.17 22.25
CA GLY A 76 -4.39 -15.92 21.36
C GLY A 76 -5.63 -15.16 20.86
N SER A 77 -5.82 -13.89 21.21
CA SER A 77 -6.97 -13.07 20.77
C SER A 77 -7.00 -12.91 19.26
N LEU A 78 -5.84 -12.85 18.60
CA LEU A 78 -5.76 -12.79 17.15
C LEU A 78 -6.37 -14.04 16.49
N GLY A 79 -6.19 -15.21 17.11
CA GLY A 79 -6.83 -16.44 16.64
C GLY A 79 -8.34 -16.33 16.72
N THR A 80 -8.87 -15.86 17.85
CA THR A 80 -10.31 -15.66 18.06
C THR A 80 -10.89 -14.67 17.04
N GLU A 81 -10.26 -13.52 16.84
CA GLU A 81 -10.72 -12.51 15.86
C GLU A 81 -10.72 -13.05 14.43
N LEU A 82 -9.72 -13.86 14.06
CA LEU A 82 -9.69 -14.52 12.75
C LEU A 82 -10.84 -15.54 12.62
N GLU A 83 -11.10 -16.34 13.65
CA GLU A 83 -12.21 -17.30 13.66
C GLU A 83 -13.57 -16.60 13.58
N GLU A 84 -13.77 -15.51 14.32
CA GLU A 84 -14.98 -14.69 14.28
C GLU A 84 -15.20 -14.03 12.91
N ALA A 85 -14.12 -13.61 12.25
CA ALA A 85 -14.17 -13.15 10.86
C ALA A 85 -14.44 -14.29 9.86
N GLY A 86 -14.43 -15.56 10.30
CA GLY A 86 -14.68 -16.74 9.47
C GLY A 86 -13.44 -17.28 8.76
N ILE A 87 -12.24 -16.85 9.17
CA ILE A 87 -10.97 -17.44 8.75
C ILE A 87 -10.70 -18.61 9.70
N THR A 88 -10.71 -19.82 9.16
CA THR A 88 -10.55 -21.05 9.95
C THR A 88 -9.51 -21.97 9.33
N GLY A 89 -9.09 -23.00 10.08
CA GLY A 89 -8.17 -24.03 9.58
C GLY A 89 -6.70 -23.60 9.56
N PHE A 90 -6.32 -22.64 10.40
CA PHE A 90 -4.94 -22.41 10.83
C PHE A 90 -4.67 -23.18 12.13
N SER A 91 -3.43 -23.60 12.36
CA SER A 91 -3.06 -24.35 13.57
C SER A 91 -2.24 -23.52 14.55
N SER A 92 -1.54 -22.52 14.04
CA SER A 92 -0.72 -21.62 14.82
C SER A 92 -0.47 -20.34 14.05
N ILE A 93 -0.31 -19.24 14.78
CA ILE A 93 0.06 -17.94 14.25
C ILE A 93 1.43 -17.61 14.86
N LYS A 94 2.41 -17.25 14.03
CA LYS A 94 3.71 -16.76 14.52
C LYS A 94 3.66 -15.25 14.71
N ALA A 95 4.52 -14.76 15.61
CA ALA A 95 4.67 -13.34 15.89
C ALA A 95 4.93 -12.52 14.60
N PRO A 96 4.46 -11.26 14.56
CA PRO A 96 4.75 -10.34 13.48
C PRO A 96 6.24 -10.20 13.21
N MET A 97 6.60 -10.04 11.94
CA MET A 97 7.76 -9.22 11.58
C MET A 97 7.27 -7.89 11.04
N VAL A 98 7.60 -6.82 11.74
CA VAL A 98 7.25 -5.44 11.37
C VAL A 98 8.44 -4.81 10.67
N ALA A 99 8.21 -4.31 9.46
CA ALA A 99 9.15 -3.51 8.70
C ALA A 99 8.56 -2.10 8.54
N VAL A 100 9.19 -1.11 9.18
CA VAL A 100 8.84 0.29 8.99
C VAL A 100 9.41 0.73 7.64
N ASP A 101 8.54 0.86 6.64
CA ASP A 101 8.91 1.48 5.37
C ASP A 101 8.88 2.99 5.62
N GLN A 102 10.00 3.54 6.12
CA GLN A 102 10.10 4.99 6.27
C GLN A 102 9.81 5.61 4.91
N ALA A 103 8.70 6.36 4.84
CA ALA A 103 8.43 7.22 3.70
C ALA A 103 9.72 8.01 3.40
N PRO A 104 10.14 8.13 2.13
CA PRO A 104 11.34 8.86 1.78
C PRO A 104 11.30 10.20 2.51
N ALA A 105 12.33 10.47 3.34
CA ALA A 105 12.38 11.68 4.14
C ALA A 105 11.95 12.86 3.28
N GLU A 106 10.89 13.57 3.68
CA GLU A 106 10.43 14.75 2.96
C GLU A 106 11.66 15.59 2.66
N ALA A 107 11.89 15.85 1.37
CA ALA A 107 13.08 16.54 0.92
C ALA A 107 13.19 17.82 1.75
N THR A 108 14.26 17.93 2.53
CA THR A 108 14.58 19.13 3.29
C THR A 108 14.47 20.28 2.30
N PRO A 109 13.70 21.35 2.59
CA PRO A 109 13.53 22.43 1.63
C PRO A 109 14.92 22.87 1.20
N THR A 110 15.21 22.71 -0.09
CA THR A 110 16.49 23.14 -0.65
C THR A 110 16.63 24.61 -0.26
N PRO A 111 17.70 25.00 0.45
CA PRO A 111 17.84 26.38 0.90
C PRO A 111 17.68 27.28 -0.32
N ALA A 112 16.76 28.25 -0.20
CA ALA A 112 16.48 29.18 -1.27
C ALA A 112 17.81 29.76 -1.79
N PRO A 113 18.05 29.75 -3.10
CA PRO A 113 19.33 30.22 -3.65
C PRO A 113 19.58 31.64 -3.15
N THR A 114 20.70 31.85 -2.48
CA THR A 114 21.14 33.19 -2.08
C THR A 114 21.23 34.04 -3.35
N PRO A 115 20.60 35.24 -3.40
CA PRO A 115 20.61 36.07 -4.60
C PRO A 115 22.06 36.44 -4.93
N THR A 116 22.58 35.85 -5.99
CA THR A 116 23.91 36.17 -6.53
C THR A 116 23.76 37.45 -7.34
N THR A 117 24.42 38.52 -6.88
CA THR A 117 24.52 39.78 -7.61
C THR A 117 25.36 39.57 -8.86
N THR A 118 24.69 39.19 -9.95
CA THR A 118 25.30 39.04 -11.27
C THR A 118 25.64 40.44 -11.79
N LYS A 119 26.93 40.72 -12.00
CA LYS A 119 27.37 41.96 -12.64
C LYS A 119 26.68 42.11 -13.99
N ALA A 120 26.19 43.33 -14.28
CA ALA A 120 25.49 43.64 -15.51
C ALA A 120 26.34 43.22 -16.74
N PRO A 121 25.74 42.51 -17.71
CA PRO A 121 26.46 42.08 -18.90
C PRO A 121 26.89 43.28 -19.74
N THR A 122 28.13 43.26 -20.21
CA THR A 122 28.66 44.21 -21.20
C THR A 122 27.95 44.00 -22.53
N THR A 123 27.40 45.08 -23.07
CA THR A 123 26.65 45.13 -24.33
C THR A 123 27.56 44.84 -25.53
N THR A 124 27.43 43.64 -26.10
CA THR A 124 28.06 43.29 -27.37
C THR A 124 27.06 43.52 -28.51
N THR A 125 27.33 44.51 -29.35
CA THR A 125 26.50 44.83 -30.52
C THR A 125 26.70 43.75 -31.59
N THR A 126 25.70 42.88 -31.73
CA THR A 126 25.70 41.80 -32.73
C THR A 126 24.98 42.27 -33.99
N LYS A 127 25.57 42.04 -35.16
CA LYS A 127 24.97 42.39 -36.47
C LYS A 127 23.61 41.71 -36.66
N ALA A 128 22.68 42.45 -37.27
CA ALA A 128 21.31 42.03 -37.51
C ALA A 128 21.23 40.72 -38.32
N PRO A 129 20.36 39.77 -37.93
CA PRO A 129 20.16 38.54 -38.69
C PRO A 129 19.39 38.80 -39.99
N THR A 130 19.80 38.11 -41.05
CA THR A 130 19.07 38.04 -42.33
C THR A 130 17.77 37.25 -42.16
N THR A 131 16.67 37.86 -42.57
CA THR A 131 15.31 37.32 -42.55
C THR A 131 15.18 36.14 -43.53
N THR A 132 14.84 34.96 -43.00
CA THR A 132 14.42 33.81 -43.81
C THR A 132 12.91 33.66 -43.69
N THR A 133 12.19 33.83 -44.81
CA THR A 133 10.73 33.68 -44.89
C THR A 133 10.36 32.21 -45.04
N THR A 134 9.88 31.59 -43.96
CA THR A 134 9.34 30.22 -43.97
C THR A 134 7.88 30.23 -44.43
N LYS A 135 7.54 29.42 -45.43
CA LYS A 135 6.16 29.24 -45.90
C LYS A 135 5.25 28.69 -44.78
N ALA A 136 4.03 29.19 -44.72
CA ALA A 136 3.02 28.78 -43.75
C ALA A 136 2.65 27.28 -43.90
N PRO A 137 2.45 26.56 -42.79
CA PRO A 137 1.99 25.18 -42.82
C PRO A 137 0.53 25.08 -43.27
N THR A 138 0.26 24.14 -44.16
CA THR A 138 -1.10 23.76 -44.58
C THR A 138 -1.82 22.99 -43.48
N THR A 139 -3.06 23.38 -43.21
CA THR A 139 -3.96 22.79 -42.21
C THR A 139 -4.39 21.37 -42.58
N THR A 140 -3.96 20.39 -41.77
CA THR A 140 -4.45 19.01 -41.82
C THR A 140 -5.83 18.92 -41.16
N LYS A 141 -6.80 18.31 -41.86
CA LYS A 141 -8.16 18.08 -41.36
C LYS A 141 -8.14 17.19 -40.11
N ALA A 142 -8.91 17.59 -39.10
CA ALA A 142 -9.12 16.84 -37.88
C ALA A 142 -9.81 15.49 -38.13
N PRO A 143 -9.42 14.42 -37.42
CA PRO A 143 -10.12 13.14 -37.47
C PRO A 143 -11.52 13.24 -36.86
N ALA A 144 -12.48 12.57 -37.50
CA ALA A 144 -13.87 12.50 -37.07
C ALA A 144 -14.00 11.75 -35.73
N THR A 145 -14.71 12.38 -34.79
CA THR A 145 -15.04 11.82 -33.48
C THR A 145 -15.98 10.63 -33.61
N THR A 146 -15.54 9.46 -33.13
CA THR A 146 -16.37 8.27 -32.96
C THR A 146 -17.23 8.44 -31.71
N LYS A 147 -18.54 8.21 -31.82
CA LYS A 147 -19.49 8.27 -30.70
C LYS A 147 -19.15 7.20 -29.66
N ALA A 148 -19.02 7.62 -28.40
CA ALA A 148 -18.87 6.72 -27.25
C ALA A 148 -20.18 5.98 -26.95
N PRO A 149 -20.12 4.74 -26.42
CA PRO A 149 -21.29 4.02 -25.90
C PRO A 149 -21.85 4.71 -24.65
N ALA A 150 -23.18 4.80 -24.58
CA ALA A 150 -23.90 5.27 -23.41
C ALA A 150 -23.76 4.27 -22.25
N VAL A 151 -23.08 4.67 -21.18
CA VAL A 151 -23.03 3.90 -19.93
C VAL A 151 -24.16 4.38 -19.02
N LYS A 152 -24.98 3.44 -18.59
CA LYS A 152 -26.11 3.63 -17.67
C LYS A 152 -25.57 3.96 -16.28
N ALA A 153 -25.86 5.16 -15.77
CA ALA A 153 -25.47 5.59 -14.43
C ALA A 153 -26.34 4.89 -13.37
N THR A 154 -25.70 4.16 -12.46
CA THR A 154 -26.30 3.71 -11.20
C THR A 154 -25.78 4.65 -10.10
N THR A 155 -26.68 5.45 -9.54
CA THR A 155 -26.39 6.40 -8.46
C THR A 155 -26.45 5.67 -7.11
N ALA A 156 -25.30 5.49 -6.46
CA ALA A 156 -25.23 5.27 -5.02
C ALA A 156 -24.63 6.54 -4.39
N ALA A 157 -25.38 7.15 -3.48
CA ALA A 157 -24.96 8.33 -2.74
C ALA A 157 -24.19 7.88 -1.49
N VAL A 158 -22.92 8.28 -1.37
CA VAL A 158 -22.22 8.32 -0.09
C VAL A 158 -21.50 9.67 0.00
N LYS A 159 -22.02 10.51 0.90
CA LYS A 159 -21.28 11.61 1.53
C LYS A 159 -20.33 10.94 2.55
N THR A 160 -19.10 11.37 2.77
CA THR A 160 -18.77 12.68 3.36
C THR A 160 -17.29 13.07 3.17
N SER A 161 -17.12 14.38 3.07
CA SER A 161 -15.88 15.16 3.01
C SER A 161 -15.02 15.05 4.27
N GLY A 162 -13.71 14.94 4.09
CA GLY A 162 -12.69 15.14 5.11
C GLY A 162 -11.29 14.94 4.52
N ALA A 163 -10.80 15.93 3.78
CA ALA A 163 -9.40 15.95 3.34
C ALA A 163 -8.51 16.29 4.55
N GLN A 164 -8.06 15.27 5.26
CA GLN A 164 -6.98 15.37 6.22
C GLN A 164 -5.71 14.90 5.52
N GLN A 165 -4.84 15.85 5.15
CA GLN A 165 -3.47 15.54 4.74
C GLN A 165 -2.74 15.00 5.96
N SER A 166 -2.76 13.68 6.10
CA SER A 166 -1.93 12.95 7.05
C SER A 166 -0.61 12.64 6.35
N VAL A 167 0.49 13.16 6.91
CA VAL A 167 1.85 12.72 6.61
C VAL A 167 2.05 11.36 7.28
N GLY A 168 1.36 10.35 6.76
CA GLY A 168 1.36 8.99 7.30
C GLY A 168 2.53 8.18 6.77
N GLY A 169 3.38 7.69 7.66
CA GLY A 169 4.33 6.64 7.35
C GLY A 169 3.61 5.32 7.04
N LEU A 170 4.09 4.60 6.03
CA LEU A 170 3.53 3.30 5.65
C LEU A 170 4.30 2.20 6.39
N VAL A 171 3.63 1.35 7.15
CA VAL A 171 4.30 0.23 7.84
C VAL A 171 3.93 -1.06 7.14
N ALA A 172 4.91 -1.88 6.76
CA ALA A 172 4.68 -3.22 6.24
C ALA A 172 4.81 -4.24 7.38
N VAL A 173 3.82 -5.10 7.54
CA VAL A 173 3.77 -6.12 8.58
C VAL A 173 3.60 -7.48 7.92
N SER A 174 4.39 -8.48 8.33
CA SER A 174 4.31 -9.83 7.76
C SER A 174 4.22 -10.90 8.84
N PHE A 175 3.38 -11.90 8.60
CA PHE A 175 3.09 -13.01 9.50
C PHE A 175 3.28 -14.32 8.79
N ALA A 176 3.74 -15.33 9.53
CA ALA A 176 3.73 -16.71 9.07
C ALA A 176 2.76 -17.51 9.94
N ALA A 177 1.63 -17.94 9.38
CA ALA A 177 0.77 -18.92 10.02
C ALA A 177 1.20 -20.33 9.58
N ALA A 178 1.54 -21.19 10.52
CA ALA A 178 1.85 -22.59 10.21
C ALA A 178 0.57 -23.43 10.31
N ILE A 179 0.33 -24.26 9.31
CA ILE A 179 -0.85 -25.13 9.25
C ILE A 179 -0.35 -26.57 9.26
N THR A 180 -0.37 -27.17 10.44
CA THR A 180 -0.18 -28.60 10.56
C THR A 180 -1.51 -29.27 10.26
N ALA A 181 -1.67 -29.79 9.04
CA ALA A 181 -2.76 -30.69 8.73
C ALA A 181 -2.57 -31.98 9.55
N ALA A 182 -3.42 -32.19 10.57
CA ALA A 182 -3.52 -33.49 11.23
C ALA A 182 -4.16 -34.46 10.23
N MET A 183 -3.36 -35.33 9.61
CA MET A 183 -3.90 -36.47 8.87
C MET A 183 -4.45 -37.48 9.89
N HIS A 184 -5.77 -37.65 9.90
CA HIS A 184 -6.49 -38.71 10.58
C HIS A 184 -6.83 -39.83 9.61
#